data_AF-A0A6P0JX18-F1
#
_entry.id   AF-A0A6P0JX18-F1
#
_cell.length_a   1.000
_cell.length_b   1.000
_cell.length_c   1.000
_cell.angle_alpha   90.00
_cell.angle_beta   90.00
_cell.angle_gamma   90.00
#
_symmetry.space_group_name_H-M   'P 1'
#
loop_
_entity.id
_entity.type
_entity.pdbx_description
1 polymer ?
#
loop_
_entity_poly.entity_id
_entity_poly.type
_entity_poly.pdbx_seq_one_letter_code
_entity_poly.pdbx_strand_id
1 'polypeptide(L)'
;GVQAGALPDLKGPTRVGLVGGRATLEAGRVVPRDPRYLGRAIVDSRAEVVEGYGFQVMPDYSHLSEEDLVAVLLYLRSLGAETSE
;
A
#
# COMPACT_ATOMS: atom_id res chain seq x y z
N GLY A 1 4.99 20.98 4.39
CA GLY A 1 5.67 20.08 5.34
C GLY A 1 4.64 19.38 6.17
N VAL A 2 4.42 18.10 5.92
CA VAL A 2 3.90 17.14 6.90
C VAL A 2 4.61 15.83 6.59
N GLN A 3 5.68 15.56 7.33
CA GLN A 3 6.27 14.23 7.37
C GLN A 3 5.24 13.40 8.12
N ALA A 4 4.52 12.51 7.43
CA ALA A 4 3.70 11.50 8.07
C ALA A 4 4.65 10.52 8.77
N GLY A 5 5.15 10.94 9.94
CA GLY A 5 5.88 10.07 10.85
C GLY A 5 5.00 8.87 11.15
N ALA A 6 5.58 7.69 11.00
CA ALA A 6 4.94 6.43 11.32
C ALA A 6 4.29 6.53 12.70
N LEU A 7 2.96 6.49 12.74
CA LEU A 7 2.21 6.40 13.97
C LEU A 7 2.44 4.97 14.51
N PRO A 8 3.05 4.81 15.70
CA PRO A 8 3.49 3.50 16.21
C PRO A 8 2.35 2.49 16.48
N ASP A 9 1.09 2.89 16.32
CA ASP A 9 -0.09 2.04 16.50
C ASP A 9 -0.86 1.72 15.19
N LEU A 10 -0.48 2.29 14.03
CA LEU A 10 -1.12 1.94 12.76
C LEU A 10 -0.47 0.68 12.17
N LYS A 11 -1.18 -0.44 12.22
CA LYS A 11 -0.78 -1.73 11.60
C LYS A 11 -0.56 -1.69 10.07
N GLY A 12 -0.76 -0.55 9.42
CA GLY A 12 -0.62 -0.36 7.98
C GLY A 12 -1.07 1.03 7.52
N PRO A 13 -0.95 1.35 6.22
CA PRO A 13 -1.43 2.61 5.67
C PRO A 13 -2.95 2.71 5.68
N THR A 14 -3.49 3.92 5.55
CA THR A 14 -4.91 4.10 5.20
C THR A 14 -5.21 3.39 3.89
N ARG A 15 -6.38 2.75 3.82
CA ARG A 15 -6.89 2.10 2.59
C ARG A 15 -7.66 3.08 1.71
N VAL A 16 -8.21 4.14 2.32
CA VAL A 16 -8.87 5.22 1.59
C VAL A 16 -7.80 6.05 0.89
N GLY A 17 -8.00 6.36 -0.38
CA GLY A 17 -7.04 7.10 -1.21
C GLY A 17 -5.79 6.30 -1.59
N LEU A 18 -5.74 5.00 -1.30
CA LEU A 18 -4.54 4.20 -1.51
C LEU A 18 -4.22 4.04 -3.00
N VAL A 19 -5.22 3.71 -3.81
CA VAL A 19 -5.06 3.52 -5.26
C VAL A 19 -4.93 4.87 -5.96
N GLY A 20 -3.90 5.02 -6.79
CA GLY A 20 -3.62 6.27 -7.52
C GLY A 20 -2.79 7.29 -6.74
N GLY A 21 -2.54 7.05 -5.45
CA GLY A 21 -1.61 7.85 -4.65
C GLY A 21 -0.13 7.58 -5.01
N ARG A 22 0.78 8.12 -4.20
CA ARG A 22 2.22 7.85 -4.30
C ARG A 22 2.74 7.28 -2.99
N ALA A 23 3.75 6.42 -3.09
CA ALA A 23 4.50 5.93 -1.94
C ALA A 23 5.95 6.37 -2.05
N THR A 24 6.55 6.80 -0.95
CA THR A 24 8.00 6.92 -0.82
C THR A 24 8.51 5.59 -0.26
N LEU A 25 9.46 4.98 -0.94
CA LEU A 25 10.12 3.75 -0.50
C LEU A 25 11.36 4.10 0.33
N GLU A 26 11.93 3.08 0.98
CA GLU A 26 13.27 3.19 1.56
C GLU A 26 14.28 3.75 0.52
N ALA A 27 15.23 4.56 1.00
CA ALA A 27 16.16 5.34 0.18
C ALA A 27 15.53 6.46 -0.69
N GLY A 28 14.27 6.83 -0.45
CA GLY A 28 13.65 8.05 -0.98
C GLY A 28 13.08 7.93 -2.40
N ARG A 29 13.09 6.73 -3.00
CA ARG A 29 12.47 6.50 -4.31
C ARG A 29 10.95 6.64 -4.21
N VAL A 30 10.33 7.40 -5.11
CA VAL A 30 8.87 7.59 -5.12
C VAL A 30 8.23 6.80 -6.25
N VAL A 31 7.23 5.97 -5.92
CA VAL A 31 6.50 5.11 -6.86
C VAL A 31 4.99 5.42 -6.88
N PRO A 32 4.31 5.29 -8.04
CA PRO A 32 2.86 5.37 -8.08
C PRO A 32 2.23 4.12 -7.45
N ARG A 33 1.16 4.30 -6.69
CA ARG A 33 0.33 3.20 -6.16
C ARG A 33 -0.68 2.74 -7.22
N ASP A 34 -0.16 2.31 -8.36
CA ASP A 34 -0.95 1.73 -9.45
C ASP A 34 -1.25 0.24 -9.20
N PRO A 35 -2.15 -0.40 -9.98
CA PRO A 35 -2.48 -1.80 -9.79
C PRO A 35 -1.28 -2.76 -9.90
N ARG A 36 -0.25 -2.42 -10.69
CA ARG A 36 0.94 -3.27 -10.83
C ARG A 36 1.80 -3.20 -9.57
N TYR A 37 2.04 -2.01 -9.04
CA TYR A 37 2.76 -1.84 -7.78
C TYR A 37 2.00 -2.46 -6.61
N LEU A 38 0.70 -2.16 -6.48
CA LEU A 38 -0.11 -2.68 -5.37
C LEU A 38 -0.25 -4.20 -5.42
N GLY A 39 -0.41 -4.79 -6.61
CA GLY A 39 -0.43 -6.23 -6.78
C GLY A 39 0.85 -6.88 -6.27
N ARG A 40 2.02 -6.35 -6.67
CA ARG A 40 3.32 -6.82 -6.16
C ARG A 40 3.48 -6.59 -4.66
N ALA A 41 3.11 -5.41 -4.16
CA ALA A 41 3.21 -5.10 -2.73
C ALA A 41 2.35 -6.01 -1.86
N ILE A 42 1.28 -6.60 -2.40
CA ILE A 42 0.45 -7.59 -1.70
C ILE A 42 1.13 -8.96 -1.69
N VAL A 43 1.53 -9.48 -2.86
CA VAL A 43 2.05 -10.86 -2.97
C VAL A 43 3.53 -11.00 -2.61
N ASP A 44 4.30 -9.92 -2.70
CA ASP A 44 5.73 -9.82 -2.39
C ASP A 44 6.03 -8.49 -1.68
N SER A 45 5.46 -8.35 -0.48
CA SER A 45 5.59 -7.14 0.35
C SER A 45 7.01 -6.82 0.80
N ARG A 46 7.94 -7.78 0.68
CA ARG A 46 9.34 -7.67 1.10
C ARG A 46 10.23 -7.06 0.02
N ALA A 47 9.78 -7.03 -1.23
CA ALA A 47 10.55 -6.48 -2.34
C ALA A 47 10.71 -4.96 -2.27
N GLU A 48 9.68 -4.25 -1.79
CA GLU A 48 9.65 -2.78 -1.75
C GLU A 48 8.97 -2.27 -0.47
N VAL A 49 9.76 -1.90 0.55
CA VAL A 49 9.24 -1.36 1.82
C VAL A 49 9.00 0.15 1.69
N VAL A 50 7.82 0.60 2.11
CA VAL A 50 7.44 2.02 2.18
C VAL A 50 8.15 2.66 3.38
N GLU A 51 8.71 3.85 3.17
CA GLU A 51 9.39 4.62 4.21
C GLU A 51 8.49 4.78 5.45
N GLY A 52 9.06 4.55 6.64
CA GLY A 52 8.35 4.60 7.91
C GLY A 52 7.67 3.30 8.33
N TYR A 53 7.61 2.27 7.48
CA TYR A 53 7.11 0.94 7.87
C TYR A 53 8.26 -0.01 8.23
N GLY A 54 8.00 -0.93 9.16
CA GLY A 54 8.95 -1.98 9.53
C GLY A 54 9.00 -3.13 8.51
N PHE A 55 10.16 -3.77 8.40
CA PHE A 55 10.33 -4.99 7.62
C PHE A 55 9.51 -6.16 8.21
N GLN A 56 8.90 -6.98 7.35
CA GLN A 56 8.06 -8.15 7.72
C GLN A 56 6.81 -7.83 8.56
N VAL A 57 6.35 -6.58 8.58
CA VAL A 57 5.09 -6.21 9.26
C VAL A 57 3.87 -6.67 8.45
N MET A 58 3.97 -6.71 7.13
CA MET A 58 2.90 -7.18 6.25
C MET A 58 2.88 -8.71 6.17
N PRO A 59 1.73 -9.38 6.40
CA PRO A 59 1.61 -10.81 6.21
C PRO A 59 1.92 -11.26 4.78
N ASP A 60 2.26 -12.53 4.62
CA ASP A 60 2.48 -13.15 3.31
C ASP A 60 1.13 -13.48 2.64
N TYR A 61 0.91 -12.92 1.46
CA TYR A 61 -0.26 -13.16 0.61
C TYR A 61 0.09 -13.78 -0.74
N SER A 62 1.26 -14.41 -0.86
CA SER A 62 1.68 -15.14 -2.08
C SER A 62 0.73 -16.29 -2.47
N HIS A 63 -0.15 -16.71 -1.56
CA HIS A 63 -1.16 -17.74 -1.76
C HIS A 63 -2.46 -17.25 -2.40
N LEU A 64 -2.64 -15.93 -2.59
CA LEU A 64 -3.84 -15.39 -3.25
C LEU A 64 -3.90 -15.85 -4.71
N SER A 65 -5.11 -16.21 -5.16
CA SER A 65 -5.36 -16.43 -6.58
C SER A 65 -5.30 -15.09 -7.34
N GLU A 66 -5.13 -15.16 -8.66
CA GLU A 66 -5.17 -13.96 -9.51
C GLU A 66 -6.54 -13.25 -9.42
N GLU A 67 -7.63 -14.03 -9.37
CA GLU A 67 -8.99 -13.51 -9.23
C GLU A 67 -9.18 -12.78 -7.89
N ASP A 68 -8.72 -13.36 -6.78
CA ASP A 68 -8.80 -12.73 -5.46
C ASP A 68 -7.94 -11.45 -5.40
N LEU A 69 -6.75 -11.48 -5.99
CA LEU A 69 -5.90 -10.29 -6.05
C LEU A 69 -6.58 -9.16 -6.83
N VAL A 70 -7.20 -9.48 -7.97
CA VAL A 70 -7.99 -8.51 -8.75
C VAL A 70 -9.16 -7.96 -7.92
N ALA A 71 -9.89 -8.83 -7.21
CA ALA A 71 -11.00 -8.41 -6.35
C ALA A 71 -10.54 -7.46 -5.23
N VAL A 72 -9.40 -7.74 -4.59
CA VAL A 72 -8.80 -6.86 -3.58
C VAL A 72 -8.43 -5.50 -4.18
N LEU A 73 -7.78 -5.48 -5.34
CA LEU A 73 -7.39 -4.23 -6.00
C LEU A 73 -8.62 -3.39 -6.41
N LEU A 74 -9.69 -4.04 -6.89
CA LEU A 74 -10.95 -3.36 -7.20
C LEU A 74 -11.62 -2.79 -5.94
N TYR A 75 -11.62 -3.54 -4.84
CA TYR A 75 -12.12 -3.05 -3.56
C TYR A 75 -11.32 -1.84 -3.07
N LEU A 76 -9.99 -1.92 -3.05
CA LEU A 76 -9.12 -0.80 -2.66
C LEU A 76 -9.37 0.43 -3.54
N ARG A 77 -9.64 0.24 -4.83
CA ARG A 77 -9.98 1.34 -5.75
C ARG A 77 -11.35 1.95 -5.43
N SER A 78 -12.33 1.12 -5.06
CA SER A 78 -13.67 1.60 -4.69
C SER A 78 -13.69 2.46 -3.43
N LEU A 79 -12.67 2.34 -2.57
CA LEU A 79 -12.54 3.19 -1.38
C LEU A 79 -12.25 4.66 -1.70
N GLY A 80 -11.96 5.01 -2.97
CA GLY A 80 -11.90 6.39 -3.44
C GLY A 80 -10.84 7.22 -2.75
N ALA A 81 -10.97 8.55 -2.77
CA ALA A 81 -10.25 9.47 -1.88
C ALA A 81 -11.19 9.87 -0.73
N GLU A 82 -10.65 10.27 0.43
CA GLU A 82 -11.49 10.93 1.44
C GLU A 82 -12.04 12.20 0.82
N THR A 83 -13.34 12.22 0.50
CA THR A 83 -14.04 13.45 0.20
C THR A 83 -14.10 14.24 1.51
N SER A 84 -13.12 15.12 1.73
CA SER A 84 -13.30 16.19 2.71
C SER A 84 -14.35 17.14 2.14
N GLU A 85 -15.61 16.94 2.52
CA GLU A 85 -16.66 17.97 2.48
C GLU A 85 -16.63 18.81 3.76
#